data_AF-A0A1E5UT43-F1
#
_entry.id   AF-A0A1E5UT43-F1
#
_cell.length_a   1.000
_cell.length_b   1.000
_cell.length_c   1.000
_cell.angle_alpha   90.00
_cell.angle_beta   90.00
_cell.angle_gamma   90.00
#
_symmetry.space_group_name_H-M   'P 1'
#
loop_
_entity.id
_entity.type
_entity.pdbx_description
1 polymer ?
#
loop_
_entity_poly.entity_id
_entity_poly.type
_entity_poly.pdbx_seq_one_letter_code
_entity_poly.pdbx_strand_id
1 'polypeptide(L)'
;MHHRGAPLGHPGAGGAPPPRGPRERREAATALYELCKLPENRRRTVREGVAPALAAFAAVGSARAVEVLGLLVKCEEGRQELCRIPGIVSVLSGVAGSGNLRAIEQAVVVLNWI
;
A
#
# COMPACT_ATOMS: atom_id res chain seq x y z
N MET A 1 -54.76 -26.06 14.94
CA MET A 1 -54.10 -27.15 14.18
C MET A 1 -53.34 -26.55 13.00
N HIS A 2 -52.14 -27.06 12.79
CA HIS A 2 -51.19 -26.83 11.68
C HIS A 2 -50.23 -25.62 11.71
N HIS A 3 -48.98 -26.01 11.97
CA HIS A 3 -47.68 -25.35 11.96
C HIS A 3 -47.21 -24.84 10.58
N ARG A 4 -46.12 -24.03 10.65
CA ARG A 4 -44.96 -23.96 9.72
C ARG A 4 -45.10 -22.89 8.62
N GLY A 5 -44.16 -21.96 8.42
CA GLY A 5 -42.85 -21.74 9.02
C GLY A 5 -42.30 -20.35 8.70
N ALA A 6 -41.39 -19.88 9.55
CA ALA A 6 -40.56 -18.71 9.30
C ALA A 6 -39.46 -19.01 8.27
N PRO A 7 -39.04 -18.04 7.45
CA PRO A 7 -37.69 -18.03 6.94
C PRO A 7 -36.78 -17.28 7.91
N LEU A 8 -35.88 -18.05 8.53
CA LEU A 8 -34.68 -17.59 9.21
C LEU A 8 -33.73 -16.96 8.17
N GLY A 9 -33.68 -15.63 8.12
CA GLY A 9 -32.60 -14.88 7.48
C GLY A 9 -31.45 -14.71 8.48
N HIS A 10 -30.37 -15.42 8.22
CA HIS A 10 -29.17 -15.58 9.04
C HIS A 10 -28.24 -14.35 8.90
N PRO A 11 -27.48 -13.99 9.95
CA PRO A 11 -26.51 -12.90 9.92
C PRO A 11 -25.23 -13.41 9.25
N GLY A 12 -24.81 -12.82 8.14
CA GLY A 12 -23.64 -13.35 7.43
C GLY A 12 -23.33 -12.62 6.14
N ALA A 13 -23.07 -11.33 6.21
CA ALA A 13 -22.36 -10.63 5.15
C ALA A 13 -21.23 -9.87 5.82
N GLY A 14 -20.02 -10.46 5.73
CA GLY A 14 -18.78 -9.77 6.04
C GLY A 14 -18.68 -8.52 5.18
N GLY A 15 -19.12 -7.39 5.74
CA GLY A 15 -18.97 -6.10 5.12
C GLY A 15 -17.47 -5.83 5.03
N ALA A 16 -16.92 -5.99 3.83
CA ALA A 16 -15.65 -5.36 3.51
C ALA A 16 -15.79 -3.89 3.93
N PRO A 17 -14.83 -3.34 4.70
CA PRO A 17 -14.90 -1.95 5.10
C PRO A 17 -15.06 -1.10 3.84
N PRO A 18 -15.91 -0.05 3.87
CA PRO A 18 -16.12 0.80 2.71
C PRO A 18 -14.74 1.26 2.19
N PRO A 19 -14.55 1.35 0.86
CA PRO A 19 -13.29 1.80 0.30
C PRO A 19 -12.96 3.15 0.96
N ARG A 20 -11.85 3.16 1.71
CA ARG A 20 -11.41 4.39 2.39
C ARG A 20 -11.30 5.48 1.34
N GLY A 21 -11.90 6.63 1.61
CA GLY A 21 -11.92 7.72 0.66
C GLY A 21 -10.51 8.15 0.25
N PRO A 22 -10.37 8.91 -0.85
CA PRO A 22 -9.07 9.41 -1.32
C PRO A 22 -8.28 10.14 -0.23
N ARG A 23 -8.99 10.84 0.67
CA ARG A 23 -8.41 11.57 1.79
C ARG A 23 -7.83 10.63 2.84
N GLU A 24 -8.59 9.65 3.28
CA GLU A 24 -8.19 8.68 4.30
C GLU A 24 -7.00 7.85 3.84
N ARG A 25 -6.94 7.47 2.55
CA ARG A 25 -5.77 6.80 1.96
C ARG A 25 -4.52 7.69 1.98
N ARG A 26 -4.68 8.98 1.67
CA ARG A 26 -3.57 9.95 1.72
C ARG A 26 -3.10 10.18 3.16
N GLU A 27 -4.01 10.33 4.11
CA GLU A 27 -3.69 10.49 5.53
C GLU A 27 -2.97 9.25 6.07
N ALA A 28 -3.45 8.05 5.74
CA ALA A 28 -2.79 6.79 6.09
C ALA A 28 -1.37 6.70 5.50
N ALA A 29 -1.17 7.03 4.22
CA ALA A 29 0.15 7.07 3.61
C ALA A 29 1.07 8.11 4.28
N THR A 30 0.50 9.24 4.72
CA THR A 30 1.25 10.27 5.46
C THR A 30 1.70 9.76 6.82
N ALA A 31 0.82 9.13 7.58
CA ALA A 31 1.14 8.53 8.87
C ALA A 31 2.20 7.43 8.72
N LEU A 32 2.06 6.55 7.72
CA LEU A 32 3.04 5.51 7.43
C LEU A 32 4.42 6.09 7.08
N TYR A 33 4.48 7.18 6.32
CA TYR A 33 5.74 7.85 6.03
C TYR A 33 6.42 8.35 7.29
N GLU A 34 5.68 9.03 8.17
CA GLU A 34 6.23 9.54 9.43
C GLU A 34 6.74 8.40 10.32
N LEU A 35 5.98 7.30 10.43
CA LEU A 35 6.40 6.11 11.17
C LEU A 35 7.65 5.46 10.55
N CYS A 36 7.71 5.31 9.23
CA CYS A 36 8.82 4.65 8.52
C CYS A 36 10.11 5.47 8.46
N LYS A 37 10.13 6.72 8.95
CA LYS A 37 11.39 7.43 9.19
C LYS A 37 12.29 6.65 10.15
N LEU A 38 11.71 5.99 11.15
CA LEU A 38 12.39 5.07 12.06
C LEU A 38 12.66 3.71 11.38
N PRO A 39 13.91 3.23 11.32
CA PRO A 39 14.26 1.96 10.66
C PRO A 39 13.48 0.74 11.15
N GLU A 40 13.20 0.67 12.45
CA GLU A 40 12.50 -0.45 13.09
C GLU A 40 11.06 -0.59 12.57
N ASN A 41 10.43 0.56 12.30
CA ASN A 41 9.06 0.61 11.79
C ASN A 41 8.97 0.17 10.32
N ARG A 42 10.04 0.31 9.53
CA ARG A 42 10.07 -0.18 8.14
C ARG A 42 9.87 -1.69 8.11
N ARG A 43 10.64 -2.40 8.93
CA ARG A 43 10.55 -3.86 9.08
C ARG A 43 9.17 -4.31 9.55
N ARG A 44 8.60 -3.62 10.54
CA ARG A 44 7.22 -3.89 10.99
C ARG A 44 6.20 -3.67 9.88
N THR A 45 6.28 -2.55 9.19
CA THR A 45 5.37 -2.22 8.07
C THR A 45 5.41 -3.27 6.96
N VAL A 46 6.59 -3.80 6.63
CA VAL A 46 6.73 -4.89 5.66
C VAL A 46 6.07 -6.17 6.18
N ARG A 47 6.31 -6.55 7.44
CA ARG A 47 5.72 -7.75 8.05
C ARG A 47 4.20 -7.71 8.15
N GLU A 48 3.63 -6.51 8.30
CA GLU A 48 2.17 -6.30 8.27
C GLU A 48 1.57 -6.34 6.83
N GLY A 49 2.38 -6.63 5.81
CA GLY A 49 1.88 -6.80 4.44
C GLY A 49 1.42 -5.49 3.78
N VAL A 50 1.98 -4.35 4.19
CA VAL A 50 1.53 -3.03 3.72
C VAL A 50 2.11 -2.69 2.33
N ALA A 51 3.24 -3.28 1.93
CA ALA A 51 3.93 -2.96 0.69
C ALA A 51 3.08 -3.15 -0.59
N PRO A 52 2.30 -4.23 -0.76
CA PRO A 52 1.38 -4.38 -1.90
C PRO A 52 0.32 -3.28 -1.98
N ALA A 53 -0.23 -2.86 -0.84
CA ALA A 53 -1.22 -1.77 -0.80
C ALA A 53 -0.60 -0.42 -1.20
N LEU A 54 0.63 -0.16 -0.77
CA LEU A 54 1.39 1.04 -1.18
C LEU A 54 1.71 1.02 -2.68
N ALA A 55 2.07 -0.13 -3.25
CA ALA A 55 2.28 -0.28 -4.69
C ALA A 55 0.99 0.01 -5.49
N ALA A 56 -0.16 -0.51 -5.03
CA ALA A 56 -1.45 -0.20 -5.64
C ALA A 56 -1.79 1.29 -5.55
N PHE A 57 -1.46 1.96 -4.43
CA PHE A 57 -1.65 3.40 -4.29
C PHE A 57 -0.70 4.21 -5.19
N ALA A 58 0.53 3.76 -5.36
CA ALA A 58 1.47 4.36 -6.31
C ALA A 58 0.97 4.24 -7.75
N ALA A 59 0.39 3.10 -8.13
CA ALA A 59 -0.17 2.87 -9.46
C ALA A 59 -1.31 3.83 -9.83
N VAL A 60 -2.07 4.33 -8.85
CA VAL A 60 -3.10 5.36 -9.04
C VAL A 60 -2.60 6.78 -8.79
N GLY A 61 -1.29 6.99 -8.76
CA GLY A 61 -0.66 8.32 -8.69
C GLY A 61 -0.39 8.87 -7.30
N SER A 62 -0.43 8.05 -6.24
CA SER A 62 -0.11 8.53 -4.88
C SER A 62 1.40 8.73 -4.70
N ALA A 63 1.86 9.98 -4.88
CA ALA A 63 3.25 10.37 -4.61
C ALA A 63 3.69 9.97 -3.19
N ARG A 64 2.78 10.10 -2.21
CA ARG A 64 3.10 9.77 -0.83
C ARG A 64 3.33 8.29 -0.61
N ALA A 65 2.62 7.42 -1.33
CA ALA A 65 2.86 5.99 -1.26
C ALA A 65 4.26 5.64 -1.80
N VAL A 66 4.68 6.28 -2.88
CA VAL A 66 6.02 6.11 -3.46
C VAL A 66 7.11 6.53 -2.47
N GLU A 67 6.91 7.64 -1.73
CA GLU A 67 7.83 8.03 -0.66
C GLU A 67 7.95 6.97 0.45
N VAL A 68 6.85 6.31 0.83
CA VAL A 68 6.91 5.20 1.79
C VAL A 68 7.68 4.02 1.20
N LEU A 69 7.44 3.66 -0.06
CA LEU A 69 8.21 2.61 -0.74
C LEU A 69 9.72 2.91 -0.74
N GLY A 70 10.10 4.17 -0.98
CA GLY A 70 11.49 4.65 -0.88
C GLY A 70 12.10 4.57 0.52
N LEU A 71 11.28 4.55 1.57
CA LEU A 71 11.73 4.23 2.93
C LEU A 71 11.87 2.72 3.13
N LEU A 72 10.91 1.92 2.66
CA LEU A 72 10.93 0.46 2.84
C LEU A 72 12.14 -0.19 2.14
N VAL A 73 12.50 0.29 0.95
CA VAL A 73 13.62 -0.26 0.16
C VAL A 73 14.99 -0.14 0.87
N LYS A 74 15.09 0.73 1.88
CA LYS A 74 16.31 0.90 2.69
C LYS A 74 16.57 -0.27 3.65
N CYS A 75 15.59 -1.14 3.90
CA CYS A 75 15.78 -2.38 4.66
C CYS A 75 15.70 -3.60 3.75
N GLU A 76 16.39 -4.67 4.12
CA GLU A 76 16.45 -5.89 3.31
C GLU A 76 15.09 -6.54 3.12
N GLU A 77 14.29 -6.62 4.19
CA GLU A 77 12.94 -7.18 4.13
C GLU A 77 12.06 -6.40 3.15
N GLY A 78 12.19 -5.07 3.12
CA GLY A 78 11.44 -4.23 2.19
C GLY A 78 11.84 -4.45 0.74
N ARG A 79 13.13 -4.65 0.45
CA ARG A 79 13.58 -5.00 -0.90
C ARG A 79 13.02 -6.34 -1.35
N GLN A 80 13.17 -7.36 -0.52
CA GLN A 80 12.67 -8.71 -0.83
C GLN A 80 11.15 -8.69 -1.08
N GLU A 81 10.41 -7.93 -0.27
CA GLU A 81 8.96 -7.82 -0.45
C GLU A 81 8.60 -7.08 -1.73
N LEU A 82 9.30 -5.99 -2.05
CA LEU A 82 9.08 -5.25 -3.29
C LEU A 82 9.36 -6.11 -4.52
N CYS A 83 10.44 -6.90 -4.55
CA CYS A 83 10.74 -7.82 -5.65
C CYS A 83 9.66 -8.88 -5.87
N ARG A 84 8.84 -9.20 -4.85
CA ARG A 84 7.72 -10.15 -4.97
C ARG A 84 6.45 -9.52 -5.51
N ILE A 85 6.35 -8.18 -5.54
CA ILE A 85 5.15 -7.49 -6.01
C ILE A 85 5.13 -7.51 -7.55
N PRO A 86 4.16 -8.18 -8.19
CA PRO A 86 4.08 -8.23 -9.63
C PRO A 86 3.79 -6.84 -10.21
N GLY A 87 4.53 -6.47 -11.26
CA GLY A 87 4.34 -5.18 -11.94
C GLY A 87 4.91 -3.96 -11.21
N ILE A 88 5.60 -4.13 -10.07
CA ILE A 88 6.17 -3.00 -9.31
C ILE A 88 7.11 -2.13 -10.17
N VAL A 89 7.93 -2.76 -11.01
CA VAL A 89 8.85 -2.04 -11.92
C VAL A 89 8.06 -1.15 -12.87
N SER A 90 6.99 -1.68 -13.48
CA SER A 90 6.13 -0.91 -14.38
C SER A 90 5.44 0.25 -13.65
N VAL A 91 5.01 0.04 -12.41
CA VAL A 91 4.41 1.10 -11.59
C VAL A 91 5.43 2.22 -11.33
N LEU A 92 6.64 1.87 -10.91
CA LEU A 92 7.69 2.83 -10.58
C LEU A 92 8.21 3.55 -11.84
N SER A 93 8.34 2.86 -12.97
CA SER A 93 8.66 3.50 -14.26
C SER A 93 7.57 4.49 -14.69
N GLY A 94 6.30 4.15 -14.48
CA GLY A 94 5.19 5.09 -14.70
C GLY A 94 5.27 6.32 -13.81
N VAL A 95 5.64 6.15 -12.53
CA VAL A 95 5.89 7.27 -11.61
C VAL A 95 7.10 8.10 -12.03
N ALA A 96 8.18 7.48 -12.52
CA ALA A 96 9.37 8.18 -13.01
C ALA A 96 9.08 9.03 -14.27
N GLY A 97 8.07 8.65 -15.05
CA GLY A 97 7.53 9.45 -16.16
C GLY A 97 6.49 10.50 -15.73
N SER A 98 6.18 10.64 -14.44
CA SER A 98 5.24 11.64 -13.94
C SER A 98 5.89 13.03 -13.81
N GLY A 99 5.07 14.07 -13.69
CA GLY A 99 5.55 15.44 -13.43
C GLY A 99 5.91 15.74 -11.96
N ASN A 100 5.94 14.75 -11.07
CA ASN A 100 6.18 14.96 -9.64
C ASN A 100 7.62 14.63 -9.27
N LEU A 101 8.48 15.67 -9.18
CA LEU A 101 9.92 15.52 -8.90
C LEU A 101 10.23 14.63 -7.69
N ARG A 102 9.51 14.82 -6.57
CA ARG A 102 9.73 14.03 -5.35
C ARG A 102 9.36 12.56 -5.55
N ALA A 103 8.27 12.29 -6.27
CA ALA A 103 7.88 10.92 -6.59
C ALA A 103 8.88 10.28 -7.57
N ILE A 104 9.41 11.03 -8.53
CA ILE A 104 10.47 10.57 -9.45
C ILE A 104 11.73 10.18 -8.68
N GLU A 105 12.24 11.06 -7.81
CA GLU A 105 13.42 10.79 -6.98
C GLU A 105 13.25 9.49 -6.19
N GLN A 106 12.10 9.30 -5.54
CA GLN A 106 11.84 8.10 -4.76
C GLN A 106 11.64 6.86 -5.64
N ALA A 107 10.99 6.98 -6.79
CA ALA A 107 10.82 5.87 -7.72
C ALA A 107 12.15 5.36 -8.25
N VAL A 108 13.05 6.27 -8.65
CA VAL A 108 14.41 5.93 -9.11
C VAL A 108 15.21 5.29 -7.98
N VAL A 109 15.13 5.81 -6.75
CA VAL A 109 15.75 5.18 -5.58
C VAL A 109 15.26 3.75 -5.43
N VAL A 110 13.95 3.51 -5.45
CA VAL A 110 13.40 2.15 -5.30
C VAL A 110 13.88 1.24 -6.42
N LEU A 111 13.81 1.68 -7.68
CA LEU A 111 14.26 0.92 -8.85
C LEU A 111 15.75 0.57 -8.79
N ASN A 112 16.58 1.41 -8.18
CA ASN A 112 18.02 1.15 -8.05
C ASN A 112 18.34 -0.01 -7.08
N TRP A 113 17.40 -0.38 -6.21
CA TRP A 113 17.61 -1.39 -5.17
C TRP A 113 16.95 -2.75 -5.45
N ILE A 114 16.07 -2.85 -6.46
CA ILE A 114 15.25 -4.04 -6.73
C ILE A 114 15.49 -4.63 -8.11
#